data_AF-A0A6L8RJC5-F1
#
_entry.id   AF-A0A6L8RJC5-F1
#
_cell.length_a   1.000
_cell.length_b   1.000
_cell.length_c   1.000
_cell.angle_alpha   90.00
_cell.angle_beta   90.00
_cell.angle_gamma   90.00
#
_symmetry.space_group_name_H-M   'P 1'
#
loop_
_entity.id
_entity.type
_entity.pdbx_description
1 polymer ?
#
loop_
_entity_poly.entity_id
_entity_poly.type
_entity_poly.pdbx_seq_one_letter_code
_entity_poly.pdbx_strand_id
1 'polypeptide(L)'
;MTDLNYDKIDNPEDKTQGNEEVKNSSIKKRVIIGAGIVALLIAGCVVGYAGYNYKQACSEHNQQVEVLYSKASDSVVAFKADPRLLTFEQRLDTIRNAQNNKEMLNKEISDDKFKYADGTSPDWTKLLNKYDSIIKDCRNAQNNEWNTSLADHVNFDVNSTEDTDSLQQHINSLNGLFNDISNKDNQKLIFEDAKKDSKKFIDQINEQISRYQTRIDDVNKAKAEDEAKAQEEAAKAQQQASQQNNYSSNSGSKYSGGSGYSDGSSNSGYSGGSSNGGGKVVIKTMDVYDENGNYVGSTHWYSDGTCDDPYSAGMGGF
;
A
#
# COMPACT_ATOMS: atom_id res chain seq x y z
N MET A 1 -28.51 63.47 -2.14
CA MET A 1 -29.26 63.26 -0.89
C MET A 1 -30.18 62.08 -1.12
N THR A 2 -29.69 60.86 -0.88
CA THR A 2 -29.64 60.16 0.44
C THR A 2 -31.02 59.58 0.77
N ASP A 3 -31.23 58.32 1.15
CA ASP A 3 -30.35 57.19 1.41
C ASP A 3 -31.19 55.89 1.36
N LEU A 4 -30.53 54.81 0.96
CA LEU A 4 -30.88 53.43 1.30
C LEU A 4 -30.45 53.15 2.75
N ASN A 5 -31.29 52.53 3.58
CA ASN A 5 -30.90 51.77 4.78
C ASN A 5 -32.08 50.88 5.23
N TYR A 6 -32.01 49.55 5.09
CA TYR A 6 -31.31 48.54 5.93
C TYR A 6 -31.89 48.36 7.33
N ASP A 7 -32.50 47.18 7.55
CA ASP A 7 -32.23 46.21 8.63
C ASP A 7 -33.36 45.16 8.64
N LYS A 8 -33.17 43.84 8.72
CA LYS A 8 -31.97 43.01 8.93
C LYS A 8 -32.23 41.58 8.48
N ILE A 9 -31.15 40.95 8.03
CA ILE A 9 -30.95 39.57 7.61
C ILE A 9 -30.74 38.66 8.84
N ASP A 10 -31.16 37.40 8.76
CA ASP A 10 -30.32 36.24 9.10
C ASP A 10 -30.81 34.98 8.36
N ASN A 11 -29.96 34.49 7.44
CA ASN A 11 -29.95 33.16 6.82
C ASN A 11 -28.74 32.42 7.41
N PRO A 12 -28.75 31.10 7.65
CA PRO A 12 -28.30 30.12 6.63
C PRO A 12 -29.09 28.78 6.73
N GLU A 13 -29.04 27.79 5.83
CA GLU A 13 -28.13 27.45 4.75
C GLU A 13 -28.81 26.42 3.82
N ASP A 14 -28.56 26.60 2.53
CA ASP A 14 -28.68 25.65 1.43
C ASP A 14 -27.43 24.74 1.39
N LYS A 15 -27.57 23.55 0.77
CA LYS A 15 -26.58 22.61 0.18
C LYS A 15 -26.95 21.15 0.57
N THR A 16 -27.08 20.17 -0.32
CA THR A 16 -26.43 20.00 -1.63
C THR A 16 -27.18 18.95 -2.45
N GLN A 17 -27.58 19.29 -3.67
CA GLN A 17 -27.85 18.33 -4.74
C GLN A 17 -26.54 17.76 -5.30
N GLY A 18 -26.59 16.46 -5.61
CA GLY A 18 -25.98 15.80 -6.76
C GLY A 18 -24.57 16.21 -7.21
N ASN A 19 -23.58 15.42 -6.81
CA ASN A 19 -22.42 15.14 -7.65
C ASN A 19 -22.53 13.71 -8.19
N GLU A 20 -22.84 13.58 -9.47
CA GLU A 20 -22.53 12.40 -10.26
C GLU A 20 -21.05 12.43 -10.61
N GLU A 21 -20.27 11.51 -10.03
CA GLU A 21 -19.07 11.00 -10.68
C GLU A 21 -19.15 9.46 -10.73
N VAL A 22 -19.09 8.97 -11.96
CA VAL A 22 -19.11 7.56 -12.36
C VAL A 22 -17.78 6.93 -11.99
N LYS A 23 -17.78 5.86 -11.15
CA LYS A 23 -16.94 4.66 -11.35
C LYS A 23 -17.34 3.48 -10.44
N ASN A 24 -17.50 2.35 -11.13
CA ASN A 24 -17.70 0.96 -10.76
C ASN A 24 -19.11 0.48 -10.29
N SER A 25 -19.72 -0.36 -11.13
CA SER A 25 -21.17 -0.46 -11.36
C SER A 25 -21.80 -1.81 -11.00
N SER A 26 -21.22 -2.65 -10.15
CA SER A 26 -21.76 -4.02 -9.95
C SER A 26 -22.30 -4.36 -8.55
N ILE A 27 -22.26 -3.46 -7.55
CA ILE A 27 -22.56 -3.86 -6.15
C ILE A 27 -23.58 -2.95 -5.45
N LYS A 28 -24.06 -1.88 -6.10
CA LYS A 28 -25.00 -0.91 -5.51
C LYS A 28 -26.45 -1.39 -5.35
N LYS A 29 -26.76 -2.68 -5.58
CA LYS A 29 -28.12 -3.24 -5.49
C LYS A 29 -28.26 -4.39 -4.49
N ARG A 30 -27.46 -4.43 -3.42
CA ARG A 30 -27.73 -5.38 -2.32
C ARG A 30 -28.75 -4.75 -1.38
N VAL A 31 -29.88 -5.44 -1.25
CA VAL A 31 -31.07 -5.10 -0.47
C VAL A 31 -30.66 -4.84 0.99
N ILE A 32 -30.31 -3.59 1.28
CA ILE A 32 -30.43 -3.05 2.64
C ILE A 32 -31.90 -3.24 2.96
N ILE A 33 -32.21 -3.76 4.14
CA ILE A 33 -33.55 -3.67 4.72
C ILE A 33 -33.77 -2.17 5.01
N GLY A 34 -33.85 -1.35 3.96
CA GLY A 34 -33.72 0.08 4.05
C GLY A 34 -35.05 0.66 4.46
N ALA A 35 -35.10 1.27 5.65
CA ALA A 35 -36.07 2.25 6.17
C ALA A 35 -37.60 1.96 6.06
N GLY A 36 -38.10 1.32 5.01
CA GLY A 36 -39.49 0.96 4.80
C GLY A 36 -39.98 -0.25 5.61
N ILE A 37 -39.09 -1.00 6.27
CA ILE A 37 -39.48 -2.06 7.23
C ILE A 37 -39.86 -1.47 8.59
N VAL A 38 -39.10 -0.51 9.10
CA VAL A 38 -39.37 0.17 10.38
C VAL A 38 -40.74 0.86 10.38
N ALA A 39 -41.19 1.37 9.23
CA ALA A 39 -42.50 2.02 9.09
C ALA A 39 -43.70 1.04 9.15
N LEU A 40 -43.52 -0.24 8.82
CA LEU A 40 -44.62 -1.22 8.80
C LEU A 40 -45.02 -1.67 10.21
N LEU A 41 -44.05 -1.91 11.10
CA LEU A 41 -44.33 -2.34 12.49
C LEU A 41 -44.91 -1.20 13.35
N ILE A 42 -44.49 0.05 13.12
CA ILE A 42 -45.02 1.21 13.88
C ILE A 42 -46.49 1.51 13.52
N ALA A 43 -46.95 1.16 12.31
CA ALA A 43 -48.35 1.38 11.91
C ALA A 43 -49.35 0.42 12.62
N GLY A 44 -48.87 -0.69 13.18
CA GLY A 44 -49.66 -1.54 14.08
C GLY A 44 -49.79 -0.99 15.51
N CYS A 45 -49.01 0.04 15.86
CA CYS A 45 -48.97 0.66 17.19
C CYS A 45 -50.02 1.77 17.40
N VAL A 46 -51.17 1.72 16.72
CA VAL A 46 -52.28 2.63 17.06
C VAL A 46 -52.88 2.20 18.40
N VAL A 47 -52.44 2.94 19.40
CA VAL A 47 -52.93 3.06 20.77
C VAL A 47 -54.46 3.12 20.85
N GLY A 48 -55.04 2.20 21.64
CA GLY A 48 -56.22 2.45 22.47
C GLY A 48 -57.61 2.24 21.86
N TYR A 49 -58.50 1.83 22.77
CA TYR A 49 -59.96 1.98 22.79
C TYR A 49 -60.86 0.80 22.41
N ALA A 50 -61.80 0.58 23.33
CA ALA A 50 -62.97 -0.26 23.23
C ALA A 50 -63.64 -0.18 21.85
N GLY A 51 -63.64 -1.28 21.10
CA GLY A 51 -64.42 -1.42 19.88
C GLY A 51 -63.75 -2.19 18.74
N TYR A 52 -62.42 -2.31 18.72
CA TYR A 52 -61.72 -3.08 17.67
C TYR A 52 -61.59 -4.57 18.03
N ASN A 53 -61.95 -5.46 17.11
CA ASN A 53 -61.93 -6.90 17.34
C ASN A 53 -60.48 -7.38 17.52
N TYR A 54 -60.08 -7.75 18.75
CA TYR A 54 -58.74 -8.26 19.09
C TYR A 54 -58.23 -9.33 18.10
N LYS A 55 -59.14 -10.20 17.64
CA LYS A 55 -58.86 -11.23 16.64
C LYS A 55 -58.43 -10.68 15.28
N GLN A 56 -58.99 -9.54 14.86
CA GLN A 56 -58.62 -8.87 13.61
C GLN A 56 -57.24 -8.21 13.74
N ALA A 57 -56.97 -7.52 14.85
CA ALA A 57 -55.67 -6.91 15.11
C ALA A 57 -54.53 -7.97 15.16
N CYS A 58 -54.76 -9.11 15.83
CA CYS A 58 -53.80 -10.23 15.80
C CYS A 58 -53.65 -10.79 14.38
N SER A 59 -54.72 -10.90 13.59
CA SER A 59 -54.62 -11.39 12.22
C SER A 59 -53.82 -10.46 11.31
N GLU A 60 -54.02 -9.15 11.39
CA GLU A 60 -53.29 -8.13 10.62
C GLU A 60 -51.82 -8.08 11.05
N HIS A 61 -51.55 -8.18 12.36
CA HIS A 61 -50.18 -8.30 12.89
C HIS A 61 -49.45 -9.51 12.32
N ASN A 62 -50.09 -10.68 12.30
CA ASN A 62 -49.47 -11.90 11.79
C ASN A 62 -49.09 -11.79 10.31
N GLN A 63 -49.92 -11.12 9.50
CA GLN A 63 -49.59 -10.85 8.09
C GLN A 63 -48.37 -9.94 7.95
N GLN A 64 -48.23 -8.91 8.79
CA GLN A 64 -47.06 -8.03 8.78
C GLN A 64 -45.79 -8.77 9.17
N VAL A 65 -45.87 -9.63 10.19
CA VAL A 65 -44.77 -10.49 10.65
C VAL A 65 -44.32 -11.46 9.55
N GLU A 66 -45.24 -12.12 8.84
CA GLU A 66 -44.92 -12.99 7.70
C GLU A 66 -44.24 -12.22 6.56
N VAL A 67 -44.72 -11.02 6.23
CA VAL A 67 -44.10 -10.16 5.20
C VAL A 67 -42.70 -9.74 5.63
N LEU A 68 -42.49 -9.39 6.90
CA LEU A 68 -41.17 -9.07 7.43
C LEU A 68 -40.22 -10.27 7.32
N TYR A 69 -40.67 -11.45 7.77
CA TYR A 69 -39.89 -12.68 7.70
C TYR A 69 -39.49 -13.00 6.26
N SER A 70 -40.43 -12.91 5.31
CA SER A 70 -40.15 -13.12 3.88
C SER A 70 -39.10 -12.15 3.36
N LYS A 71 -39.26 -10.84 3.61
CA LYS A 71 -38.30 -9.82 3.16
C LYS A 71 -36.90 -10.03 3.75
N ALA A 72 -36.83 -10.35 5.04
CA ALA A 72 -35.57 -10.61 5.72
C ALA A 72 -34.91 -11.93 5.26
N SER A 73 -35.72 -12.92 4.83
CA SER A 73 -35.21 -14.12 4.18
C SER A 73 -34.70 -13.84 2.76
N ASP A 74 -35.38 -12.97 2.00
CA ASP A 74 -34.95 -12.56 0.65
C ASP A 74 -33.64 -11.76 0.69
N SER A 75 -33.44 -10.89 1.69
CA SER A 75 -32.15 -10.20 1.86
C SER A 75 -31.02 -11.17 2.18
N VAL A 76 -31.27 -12.24 2.95
CA VAL A 76 -30.27 -13.32 3.14
C VAL A 76 -29.91 -13.97 1.80
N VAL A 77 -30.90 -14.23 0.94
CA VAL A 77 -30.67 -14.80 -0.39
C VAL A 77 -29.84 -13.87 -1.28
N ALA A 78 -29.94 -12.55 -1.11
CA ALA A 78 -29.13 -11.59 -1.86
C ALA A 78 -27.62 -11.66 -1.53
N PHE A 79 -27.22 -12.27 -0.41
CA PHE A 79 -25.82 -12.48 -0.05
C PHE A 79 -25.19 -13.74 -0.67
N LYS A 80 -25.92 -14.53 -1.47
CA LYS A 80 -25.51 -15.86 -2.00
C LYS A 80 -24.20 -15.94 -2.82
N ALA A 81 -23.49 -14.84 -3.03
CA ALA A 81 -22.18 -14.91 -3.65
C ALA A 81 -21.23 -15.73 -2.75
N ASP A 82 -20.46 -16.64 -3.34
CA ASP A 82 -19.41 -17.37 -2.60
C ASP A 82 -18.41 -16.36 -2.04
N PRO A 83 -18.20 -16.28 -0.71
CA PRO A 83 -17.27 -15.34 -0.10
C PRO A 83 -15.84 -15.45 -0.63
N ARG A 84 -15.43 -16.62 -1.13
CA ARG A 84 -14.11 -16.84 -1.72
C ARG A 84 -13.91 -16.10 -3.04
N LEU A 85 -15.00 -15.79 -3.75
CA LEU A 85 -14.97 -15.04 -5.01
C LEU A 85 -15.12 -13.53 -4.81
N LEU A 86 -15.37 -13.10 -3.57
CA LEU A 86 -15.50 -11.69 -3.22
C LEU A 86 -14.11 -11.06 -3.00
N THR A 87 -13.96 -9.80 -3.40
CA THR A 87 -12.80 -8.98 -3.03
C THR A 87 -12.85 -8.61 -1.54
N PHE A 88 -11.74 -8.11 -0.99
CA PHE A 88 -11.67 -7.64 0.40
C PHE A 88 -12.79 -6.65 0.74
N GLU A 89 -12.94 -5.57 -0.03
CA GLU A 89 -14.00 -4.56 0.17
C GLU A 89 -15.41 -5.16 0.10
N GLN A 90 -15.64 -6.11 -0.82
CA GLN A 90 -16.92 -6.78 -0.95
C GLN A 90 -17.26 -7.66 0.26
N ARG A 91 -16.25 -8.28 0.87
CA ARG A 91 -16.42 -9.04 2.12
C ARG A 91 -16.72 -8.10 3.27
N LEU A 92 -16.01 -6.98 3.40
CA LEU A 92 -16.28 -5.96 4.43
C LEU A 92 -17.71 -5.42 4.32
N ASP A 93 -18.15 -5.07 3.12
CA ASP A 93 -19.51 -4.58 2.87
C ASP A 93 -20.55 -5.66 3.17
N THR A 94 -20.28 -6.92 2.82
CA THR A 94 -21.18 -8.03 3.13
C THR A 94 -21.32 -8.22 4.63
N ILE A 95 -20.21 -8.19 5.38
CA ILE A 95 -20.22 -8.29 6.85
C ILE A 95 -21.01 -7.14 7.45
N ARG A 96 -20.73 -5.89 7.05
CA ARG A 96 -21.41 -4.69 7.57
C ARG A 96 -22.92 -4.74 7.32
N ASN A 97 -23.32 -5.09 6.11
CA ASN A 97 -24.73 -5.20 5.75
C ASN A 97 -25.44 -6.34 6.49
N ALA A 98 -24.79 -7.49 6.66
CA ALA A 98 -25.33 -8.61 7.42
C ALA A 98 -25.47 -8.25 8.92
N GLN A 99 -24.49 -7.57 9.51
CA GLN A 99 -24.56 -7.07 10.89
C GLN A 99 -25.71 -6.08 11.08
N ASN A 100 -25.82 -5.08 10.21
CA ASN A 100 -26.89 -4.08 10.26
C ASN A 100 -28.28 -4.71 10.12
N ASN A 101 -28.46 -5.61 9.14
CA ASN A 101 -29.72 -6.32 8.95
C ASN A 101 -30.07 -7.21 10.15
N LYS A 102 -29.08 -7.88 10.74
CA LYS A 102 -29.25 -8.69 11.95
C LYS A 102 -29.65 -7.83 13.16
N GLU A 103 -28.98 -6.70 13.37
CA GLU A 103 -29.26 -5.79 14.49
C GLU A 103 -30.67 -5.21 14.41
N MET A 104 -31.05 -4.70 13.24
CA MET A 104 -32.40 -4.18 13.02
C MET A 104 -33.45 -5.29 13.19
N LEU A 105 -33.20 -6.49 12.64
CA LEU A 105 -34.12 -7.61 12.83
C LEU A 105 -34.27 -7.99 14.32
N ASN A 106 -33.17 -8.03 15.07
CA ASN A 106 -33.20 -8.26 16.52
C ASN A 106 -34.01 -7.19 17.27
N LYS A 107 -33.90 -5.93 16.86
CA LYS A 107 -34.70 -4.84 17.42
C LYS A 107 -36.18 -5.04 17.15
N GLU A 108 -36.57 -5.32 15.90
CA GLU A 108 -37.96 -5.58 15.53
C GLU A 108 -38.54 -6.79 16.29
N ILE A 109 -37.77 -7.87 16.46
CA ILE A 109 -38.17 -9.04 17.26
C ILE A 109 -38.35 -8.69 18.74
N SER A 110 -37.49 -7.82 19.29
CA SER A 110 -37.54 -7.44 20.71
C SER A 110 -38.69 -6.46 21.00
N ASP A 111 -39.02 -5.61 20.03
CA ASP A 111 -40.13 -4.66 20.10
C ASP A 111 -41.49 -5.33 19.81
N ASP A 112 -41.50 -6.53 19.21
CA ASP A 112 -42.70 -7.32 18.96
C ASP A 112 -43.32 -7.83 20.29
N LYS A 113 -44.50 -7.30 20.60
CA LYS A 113 -45.29 -7.66 21.79
C LYS A 113 -46.40 -8.66 21.51
N PHE A 114 -46.62 -9.05 20.25
CA PHE A 114 -47.80 -9.81 19.82
C PHE A 114 -47.40 -11.15 19.18
N LYS A 115 -47.86 -12.25 19.77
CA LYS A 115 -47.68 -13.60 19.19
C LYS A 115 -48.73 -13.86 18.12
N TYR A 116 -48.49 -14.87 17.27
CA TYR A 116 -49.53 -15.41 16.40
C TYR A 116 -50.78 -15.81 17.18
N ALA A 117 -51.92 -15.89 16.49
CA ALA A 117 -53.20 -16.18 17.13
C ALA A 117 -53.25 -17.57 17.79
N ASP A 118 -52.36 -18.48 17.37
CA ASP A 118 -52.12 -19.80 17.94
C ASP A 118 -50.97 -19.82 18.99
N GLY A 119 -50.41 -18.66 19.32
CA GLY A 119 -49.30 -18.49 20.25
C GLY A 119 -47.92 -18.77 19.67
N THR A 120 -47.81 -19.08 18.37
CA THR A 120 -46.54 -19.35 17.69
C THR A 120 -45.89 -18.07 17.13
N SER A 121 -44.70 -18.19 16.54
CA SER A 121 -43.92 -17.09 15.94
C SER A 121 -43.03 -17.68 14.85
N PRO A 122 -42.62 -16.91 13.83
CA PRO A 122 -41.62 -17.37 12.88
C PRO A 122 -40.34 -17.85 13.57
N ASP A 123 -39.61 -18.73 12.89
CA ASP A 123 -38.30 -19.18 13.35
C ASP A 123 -37.24 -18.09 13.09
N TRP A 124 -37.31 -17.04 13.90
CA TRP A 124 -36.39 -15.92 13.88
C TRP A 124 -34.96 -16.33 14.20
N THR A 125 -34.79 -17.30 15.11
CA THR A 125 -33.48 -17.85 15.48
C THR A 125 -32.79 -18.44 14.25
N LYS A 126 -33.51 -19.23 13.44
CA LYS A 126 -32.96 -19.75 12.18
C LYS A 126 -32.55 -18.65 11.21
N LEU A 127 -33.32 -17.57 11.12
CA LEU A 127 -32.99 -16.45 10.23
C LEU A 127 -31.77 -15.66 10.71
N LEU A 128 -31.68 -15.36 12.01
CA LEU A 128 -30.51 -14.72 12.64
C LEU A 128 -29.24 -15.56 12.44
N ASN A 129 -29.36 -16.88 12.59
CA ASN A 129 -28.25 -17.81 12.36
C ASN A 129 -27.76 -17.79 10.89
N LYS A 130 -28.63 -17.49 9.91
CA LYS A 130 -28.18 -17.33 8.51
C LYS A 130 -27.30 -16.08 8.34
N TYR A 131 -27.64 -14.97 9.01
CA TYR A 131 -26.77 -13.78 9.02
C TYR A 131 -25.43 -14.07 9.69
N ASP A 132 -25.43 -14.81 10.81
CA ASP A 132 -24.20 -15.24 11.48
C ASP A 132 -23.33 -16.12 10.58
N SER A 133 -23.94 -17.04 9.82
CA SER A 133 -23.21 -17.83 8.83
C SER A 133 -22.56 -16.97 7.76
N ILE A 134 -23.29 -16.00 7.19
CA ILE A 134 -22.76 -15.09 6.16
C ILE A 134 -21.55 -14.31 6.69
N ILE A 135 -21.65 -13.76 7.90
CA ILE A 135 -20.56 -13.03 8.55
C ILE A 135 -19.36 -13.95 8.74
N LYS A 136 -19.58 -15.13 9.32
CA LYS A 136 -18.53 -16.13 9.58
C LYS A 136 -17.83 -16.58 8.30
N ASP A 137 -18.57 -16.86 7.24
CA ASP A 137 -18.01 -17.34 5.98
C ASP A 137 -17.15 -16.25 5.31
N CYS A 138 -17.56 -14.98 5.37
CA CYS A 138 -16.75 -13.86 4.87
C CYS A 138 -15.47 -13.66 5.69
N ARG A 139 -15.55 -13.74 7.02
CA ARG A 139 -14.39 -13.67 7.91
C ARG A 139 -13.39 -14.78 7.63
N ASN A 140 -13.89 -16.02 7.50
CA ASN A 140 -13.05 -17.18 7.19
C ASN A 140 -12.38 -17.06 5.83
N ALA A 141 -13.11 -16.62 4.80
CA ALA A 141 -12.54 -16.39 3.48
C ALA A 141 -11.40 -15.36 3.54
N GLN A 142 -11.61 -14.23 4.23
CA GLN A 142 -10.57 -13.20 4.35
C GLN A 142 -9.35 -13.67 5.13
N ASN A 143 -9.56 -14.32 6.29
CA ASN A 143 -8.46 -14.85 7.09
C ASN A 143 -7.66 -15.92 6.32
N ASN A 144 -8.33 -16.76 5.52
CA ASN A 144 -7.65 -17.74 4.69
C ASN A 144 -6.82 -17.09 3.58
N GLU A 145 -7.31 -16.01 2.96
CA GLU A 145 -6.56 -15.27 1.95
C GLU A 145 -5.29 -14.63 2.53
N TRP A 146 -5.42 -13.97 3.68
CA TRP A 146 -4.27 -13.41 4.39
C TRP A 146 -3.27 -14.50 4.84
N ASN A 147 -3.75 -15.63 5.36
CA ASN A 147 -2.89 -16.76 5.73
C ASN A 147 -2.15 -17.35 4.52
N THR A 148 -2.83 -17.47 3.37
CA THR A 148 -2.22 -17.99 2.14
C THR A 148 -1.12 -17.05 1.66
N SER A 149 -1.42 -15.75 1.58
CA SER A 149 -0.43 -14.75 1.18
C SER A 149 0.78 -14.72 2.12
N LEU A 150 0.55 -14.82 3.44
CA LEU A 150 1.64 -14.91 4.40
C LEU A 150 2.46 -16.21 4.27
N ALA A 151 1.80 -17.33 3.98
CA ALA A 151 2.49 -18.61 3.76
C ALA A 151 3.42 -18.56 2.54
N ASP A 152 3.03 -17.86 1.48
CA ASP A 152 3.88 -17.65 0.30
C ASP A 152 5.18 -16.91 0.69
N HIS A 153 5.08 -15.89 1.56
CA HIS A 153 6.27 -15.18 2.06
C HIS A 153 7.13 -16.03 3.00
N VAL A 154 6.53 -16.88 3.83
CA VAL A 154 7.27 -17.79 4.72
C VAL A 154 8.06 -18.82 3.90
N ASN A 155 7.43 -19.41 2.89
CA ASN A 155 8.00 -20.47 2.07
C ASN A 155 8.98 -19.96 1.01
N PHE A 156 8.99 -18.65 0.74
CA PHE A 156 9.96 -18.05 -0.17
C PHE A 156 11.38 -18.26 0.33
N ASP A 157 12.28 -18.70 -0.54
CA ASP A 157 13.69 -18.92 -0.22
C ASP A 157 14.48 -17.61 -0.29
N VAL A 158 14.34 -16.82 0.77
CA VAL A 158 15.02 -15.53 0.93
C VAL A 158 16.55 -15.66 0.78
N ASN A 159 17.14 -16.74 1.28
CA ASN A 159 18.59 -16.84 1.42
C ASN A 159 19.31 -17.11 0.09
N SER A 160 18.63 -17.68 -0.90
CA SER A 160 19.18 -17.90 -2.25
C SER A 160 18.98 -16.72 -3.19
N THR A 161 18.21 -15.71 -2.78
CA THR A 161 17.90 -14.56 -3.62
C THR A 161 18.97 -13.46 -3.44
N GLU A 162 19.53 -12.98 -4.55
CA GLU A 162 20.45 -11.82 -4.59
C GLU A 162 19.82 -10.57 -5.25
N ASP A 163 18.64 -10.74 -5.85
CA ASP A 163 17.87 -9.64 -6.42
C ASP A 163 17.20 -8.82 -5.31
N THR A 164 17.82 -7.69 -4.98
CA THR A 164 17.35 -6.77 -3.96
C THR A 164 16.01 -6.11 -4.32
N ASP A 165 15.71 -5.95 -5.60
CA ASP A 165 14.45 -5.34 -6.05
C ASP A 165 13.29 -6.32 -5.82
N SER A 166 13.49 -7.60 -6.13
CA SER A 166 12.53 -8.65 -5.81
C SER A 166 12.27 -8.74 -4.29
N LEU A 167 13.32 -8.73 -3.46
CA LEU A 167 13.17 -8.73 -2.00
C LEU A 167 12.40 -7.49 -1.50
N GLN A 168 12.66 -6.32 -2.09
CA GLN A 168 11.93 -5.09 -1.76
C GLN A 168 10.46 -5.15 -2.18
N GLN A 169 10.13 -5.81 -3.29
CA GLN A 169 8.74 -6.05 -3.69
C GLN A 169 8.00 -6.91 -2.68
N HIS A 170 8.65 -7.95 -2.12
CA HIS A 170 8.06 -8.75 -1.05
C HIS A 170 7.77 -7.92 0.21
N ILE A 171 8.68 -7.00 0.60
CA ILE A 171 8.45 -6.06 1.70
C ILE A 171 7.25 -5.16 1.42
N ASN A 172 7.14 -4.62 0.20
CA ASN A 172 6.03 -3.75 -0.18
C ASN A 172 4.67 -4.49 -0.14
N SER A 173 4.64 -5.75 -0.58
CA SER A 173 3.47 -6.63 -0.46
C SER A 173 3.06 -6.84 1.02
N LEU A 174 4.03 -7.17 1.87
CA LEU A 174 3.82 -7.35 3.32
C LEU A 174 3.34 -6.06 4.01
N ASN A 175 3.85 -4.89 3.60
CA ASN A 175 3.36 -3.60 4.09
C ASN A 175 1.91 -3.32 3.68
N GLY A 176 1.50 -3.76 2.48
CA GLY A 176 0.10 -3.71 2.05
C GLY A 176 -0.80 -4.53 2.99
N LEU A 177 -0.44 -5.79 3.23
CA LEU A 177 -1.16 -6.66 4.17
C LEU A 177 -1.18 -6.09 5.59
N PHE A 178 -0.05 -5.55 6.05
CA PHE A 178 0.07 -4.92 7.35
C PHE A 178 -0.94 -3.77 7.51
N ASN A 179 -1.07 -2.92 6.48
CA ASN A 179 -1.99 -1.79 6.50
C ASN A 179 -3.46 -2.25 6.57
N ASP A 180 -3.83 -3.26 5.79
CA ASP A 180 -5.19 -3.81 5.79
C ASP A 180 -5.56 -4.41 7.15
N ILE A 181 -4.64 -5.17 7.75
CA ILE A 181 -4.84 -5.87 9.03
C ILE A 181 -4.75 -4.90 10.23
N SER A 182 -3.90 -3.89 10.17
CA SER A 182 -3.70 -2.92 11.27
C SER A 182 -4.80 -1.87 11.33
N ASN A 183 -5.61 -1.73 10.27
CA ASN A 183 -6.77 -0.85 10.28
C ASN A 183 -7.80 -1.32 11.33
N LYS A 184 -8.07 -0.46 12.32
CA LYS A 184 -8.94 -0.79 13.47
C LYS A 184 -10.38 -1.11 13.08
N ASP A 185 -10.90 -0.55 12.00
CA ASP A 185 -12.26 -0.82 11.57
C ASP A 185 -12.34 -2.16 10.83
N ASN A 186 -11.33 -2.48 10.03
CA ASN A 186 -11.18 -3.81 9.44
C ASN A 186 -11.04 -4.89 10.52
N GLN A 187 -10.25 -4.62 11.58
CA GLN A 187 -10.06 -5.56 12.68
C GLN A 187 -11.39 -5.94 13.35
N LYS A 188 -12.24 -4.95 13.65
CA LYS A 188 -13.56 -5.17 14.26
C LYS A 188 -14.49 -5.99 13.37
N LEU A 189 -14.37 -5.84 12.05
CA LEU A 189 -15.22 -6.55 11.10
C LEU A 189 -14.75 -7.98 10.89
N ILE A 190 -13.45 -8.20 10.72
CA ILE A 190 -12.88 -9.49 10.30
C ILE A 190 -12.61 -10.45 11.47
N PHE A 191 -12.12 -9.96 12.60
CA PHE A 191 -11.72 -10.81 13.72
C PHE A 191 -12.83 -10.99 14.74
N GLU A 192 -12.89 -12.17 15.35
CA GLU A 192 -13.76 -12.41 16.51
C GLU A 192 -13.17 -11.73 17.75
N ASP A 193 -11.87 -11.93 18.00
CA ASP A 193 -11.09 -11.15 18.97
C ASP A 193 -10.11 -10.25 18.21
N ALA A 194 -10.55 -9.02 17.94
CA ALA A 194 -9.79 -8.01 17.22
C ALA A 194 -8.40 -7.76 17.79
N LYS A 195 -8.18 -7.91 19.10
CA LYS A 195 -6.88 -7.65 19.72
C LYS A 195 -5.96 -8.86 19.62
N LYS A 196 -6.48 -10.04 19.88
CA LYS A 196 -5.69 -11.27 19.92
C LYS A 196 -5.34 -11.78 18.52
N ASP A 197 -6.32 -11.83 17.62
CA ASP A 197 -6.18 -12.52 16.35
C ASP A 197 -5.40 -11.68 15.33
N SER A 198 -5.64 -10.36 15.29
CA SER A 198 -4.87 -9.43 14.44
C SER A 198 -3.39 -9.39 14.82
N LYS A 199 -3.07 -9.44 16.12
CA LYS A 199 -1.69 -9.41 16.61
C LYS A 199 -0.87 -10.56 16.05
N LYS A 200 -1.45 -11.76 15.95
CA LYS A 200 -0.76 -12.93 15.38
C LYS A 200 -0.30 -12.66 13.95
N PHE A 201 -1.17 -12.12 13.10
CA PHE A 201 -0.82 -11.74 11.73
C PHE A 201 0.25 -10.66 11.70
N ILE A 202 0.08 -9.61 12.51
CA ILE A 202 1.01 -8.48 12.59
C ILE A 202 2.42 -8.95 12.98
N ASP A 203 2.53 -9.78 14.01
CA ASP A 203 3.82 -10.31 14.49
C ASP A 203 4.51 -11.13 13.38
N GLN A 204 3.78 -11.99 12.67
CA GLN A 204 4.34 -12.79 11.58
C GLN A 204 4.74 -11.94 10.36
N ILE A 205 3.96 -10.91 10.03
CA ILE A 205 4.31 -9.97 8.95
C ILE A 205 5.60 -9.23 9.29
N ASN A 206 5.73 -8.71 10.51
CA ASN A 206 6.94 -8.02 10.97
C ASN A 206 8.17 -8.92 10.96
N GLU A 207 8.01 -10.20 11.34
CA GLU A 207 9.09 -11.19 11.25
C GLU A 207 9.56 -11.37 9.79
N GLN A 208 8.62 -11.54 8.85
CA GLN A 208 8.99 -11.70 7.44
C GLN A 208 9.62 -10.44 6.86
N ILE A 209 9.07 -9.24 7.12
CA ILE A 209 9.68 -7.96 6.70
C ILE A 209 11.13 -7.89 7.18
N SER A 210 11.37 -8.22 8.45
CA SER A 210 12.72 -8.20 9.03
C SER A 210 13.65 -9.18 8.30
N ARG A 211 13.18 -10.38 7.98
CA ARG A 211 13.93 -11.40 7.25
C ARG A 211 14.34 -10.93 5.85
N TYR A 212 13.43 -10.29 5.10
CA TYR A 212 13.75 -9.71 3.80
C TYR A 212 14.76 -8.56 3.92
N GLN A 213 14.58 -7.67 4.90
CA GLN A 213 15.48 -6.53 5.11
C GLN A 213 16.91 -6.97 5.44
N THR A 214 17.07 -7.94 6.35
CA THR A 214 18.40 -8.50 6.66
C THR A 214 19.07 -9.07 5.42
N ARG A 215 18.33 -9.77 4.55
CA ARG A 215 18.90 -10.32 3.33
C ARG A 215 19.35 -9.23 2.35
N ILE A 216 18.57 -8.17 2.19
CA ILE A 216 18.96 -7.01 1.38
C ILE A 216 20.28 -6.42 1.90
N ASP A 217 20.39 -6.24 3.21
CA ASP A 217 21.58 -5.70 3.85
C ASP A 217 22.81 -6.62 3.61
N ASP A 218 22.64 -7.94 3.76
CA ASP A 218 23.70 -8.93 3.51
C ASP A 218 24.17 -8.92 2.05
N VAL A 219 23.24 -8.86 1.09
CA VAL A 219 23.56 -8.80 -0.35
C VAL A 219 24.32 -7.52 -0.69
N ASN A 220 23.86 -6.38 -0.18
CA ASN A 220 24.52 -5.10 -0.41
C ASN A 220 25.92 -5.06 0.20
N LYS A 221 26.09 -5.65 1.39
CA LYS A 221 27.39 -5.80 2.03
C LYS A 221 28.33 -6.67 1.20
N ALA A 222 27.86 -7.83 0.71
CA ALA A 222 28.66 -8.71 -0.14
C ALA A 222 29.11 -8.01 -1.44
N LYS A 223 28.20 -7.28 -2.11
CA LYS A 223 28.52 -6.49 -3.31
C LYS A 223 29.60 -5.45 -3.02
N ALA A 224 29.48 -4.71 -1.91
CA ALA A 224 30.48 -3.72 -1.53
C ALA A 224 31.85 -4.34 -1.21
N GLU A 225 31.88 -5.51 -0.56
CA GLU A 225 33.13 -6.24 -0.27
C GLU A 225 33.81 -6.75 -1.55
N ASP A 226 33.05 -7.22 -2.54
CA ASP A 226 33.59 -7.69 -3.80
C ASP A 226 34.06 -6.55 -4.71
N GLU A 227 33.35 -5.42 -4.73
CA GLU A 227 33.80 -4.19 -5.38
C GLU A 227 35.13 -3.68 -4.77
N ALA A 228 35.26 -3.71 -3.44
CA ALA A 228 36.50 -3.30 -2.77
C ALA A 228 37.68 -4.20 -3.11
N LYS A 229 37.48 -5.53 -3.17
CA LYS A 229 38.52 -6.48 -3.59
C LYS A 229 38.92 -6.26 -5.05
N ALA A 230 37.95 -6.05 -5.94
CA ALA A 230 38.21 -5.79 -7.35
C ALA A 230 39.04 -4.50 -7.54
N GLN A 231 38.74 -3.45 -6.77
CA GLN A 231 39.52 -2.21 -6.78
C GLN A 231 40.95 -2.42 -6.25
N GLU A 232 41.12 -3.18 -5.16
CA GLU A 232 42.45 -3.49 -4.62
C GLU A 232 43.30 -4.30 -5.62
N GLU A 233 42.71 -5.29 -6.27
CA GLU A 233 43.38 -6.10 -7.30
C GLU A 233 43.74 -5.26 -8.53
N ALA A 234 42.83 -4.39 -9.01
CA ALA A 234 43.11 -3.47 -10.10
C ALA A 234 44.25 -2.49 -9.76
N ALA A 235 44.29 -1.96 -8.53
CA ALA A 235 45.35 -1.08 -8.07
C ALA A 235 46.72 -1.81 -8.01
N LYS A 236 46.74 -3.05 -7.53
CA LYS A 236 47.97 -3.89 -7.52
C LYS A 236 48.47 -4.18 -8.94
N ALA A 237 47.57 -4.49 -9.87
CA ALA A 237 47.92 -4.72 -11.28
C ALA A 237 48.51 -3.46 -11.94
N GLN A 238 47.93 -2.28 -11.68
CA GLN A 238 48.42 -1.00 -12.20
C GLN A 238 49.81 -0.64 -11.65
N GLN A 239 50.08 -0.90 -10.37
CA GLN A 239 51.41 -0.70 -9.78
C GLN A 239 52.46 -1.61 -10.42
N GLN A 240 52.13 -2.88 -10.68
CA GLN A 240 53.06 -3.82 -11.33
C GLN A 240 53.36 -3.43 -12.79
N ALA A 241 52.35 -3.01 -13.55
CA ALA A 241 52.54 -2.53 -14.92
C ALA A 241 53.42 -1.26 -14.98
N SER A 242 53.30 -0.38 -13.99
CA SER A 242 54.13 0.83 -13.87
C SER A 242 55.60 0.53 -13.53
N GLN A 243 55.86 -0.57 -12.82
CA GLN A 243 57.23 -1.02 -12.51
C GLN A 243 57.92 -1.70 -13.71
N GLN A 244 57.18 -2.42 -14.56
CA GLN A 244 57.74 -3.00 -15.80
C GLN A 244 58.15 -1.93 -16.82
N ASN A 245 57.40 -0.83 -16.93
CA ASN A 245 57.74 0.25 -17.88
C ASN A 245 59.00 1.05 -17.50
N ASN A 246 59.42 1.05 -16.23
CA ASN A 246 60.66 1.71 -15.80
C ASN A 246 61.94 0.90 -16.09
N TYR A 247 61.84 -0.40 -16.39
CA TYR A 247 63.00 -1.26 -16.64
C TYR A 247 63.40 -1.37 -18.13
N SER A 248 62.65 -0.75 -19.04
CA SER A 248 62.90 -0.76 -20.49
C SER A 248 63.80 0.39 -20.99
N SER A 249 63.99 1.45 -20.20
CA SER A 249 64.78 2.61 -20.60
C SER A 249 66.21 2.60 -20.04
N ASN A 250 66.96 1.51 -20.23
CA ASN A 250 68.42 1.55 -20.05
C ASN A 250 69.15 0.45 -20.83
N SER A 251 69.22 0.59 -22.15
CA SER A 251 70.33 0.03 -22.94
C SER A 251 70.83 1.09 -23.90
N GLY A 252 72.00 1.65 -23.58
CA GLY A 252 72.56 2.81 -24.27
C GLY A 252 73.07 2.55 -25.69
N SER A 253 73.19 3.63 -26.44
CA SER A 253 74.23 3.80 -27.45
C SER A 253 74.57 5.29 -27.57
N LYS A 254 75.80 5.64 -27.17
CA LYS A 254 76.43 6.90 -27.56
C LYS A 254 77.17 6.63 -28.88
N TYR A 255 76.86 7.37 -29.94
CA TYR A 255 77.87 7.78 -30.91
C TYR A 255 77.54 9.13 -31.54
N SER A 256 78.62 9.88 -31.74
CA SER A 256 78.74 11.28 -32.15
C SER A 256 78.37 11.53 -33.63
N GLY A 257 77.89 12.75 -33.91
CA GLY A 257 78.17 13.45 -35.16
C GLY A 257 76.95 13.87 -35.97
N GLY A 258 76.77 15.20 -36.15
CA GLY A 258 75.88 15.71 -37.20
C GLY A 258 75.27 17.08 -36.91
N SER A 259 75.94 18.12 -37.41
CA SER A 259 75.45 19.50 -37.51
C SER A 259 74.29 19.63 -38.50
N GLY A 260 73.36 20.56 -38.24
CA GLY A 260 72.53 21.20 -39.28
C GLY A 260 71.18 21.70 -38.77
N TYR A 261 71.00 23.04 -38.80
CA TYR A 261 69.81 23.83 -39.18
C TYR A 261 68.39 23.26 -38.89
N SER A 262 67.35 23.99 -38.49
CA SER A 262 67.03 25.35 -38.05
C SER A 262 65.49 25.34 -37.88
N ASP A 263 64.96 26.33 -37.17
CA ASP A 263 63.55 26.77 -37.14
C ASP A 263 62.51 25.93 -36.38
N GLY A 264 61.82 26.63 -35.46
CA GLY A 264 60.61 26.13 -34.82
C GLY A 264 60.30 26.75 -33.47
N SER A 265 60.32 28.09 -33.38
CA SER A 265 59.73 28.82 -32.25
C SER A 265 58.25 28.45 -32.09
N SER A 266 57.83 27.97 -30.91
CA SER A 266 56.74 28.60 -30.14
C SER A 266 56.46 27.93 -28.79
N ASN A 267 56.51 28.78 -27.78
CA ASN A 267 55.59 28.89 -26.64
C ASN A 267 55.78 28.02 -25.37
N SER A 268 56.19 28.73 -24.31
CA SER A 268 55.62 28.71 -22.94
C SER A 268 55.40 27.33 -22.32
N GLY A 269 56.29 26.84 -21.44
CA GLY A 269 56.57 27.46 -20.15
C GLY A 269 55.61 26.93 -19.10
N TYR A 270 56.06 25.97 -18.29
CA TYR A 270 55.89 25.95 -16.83
C TYR A 270 56.68 24.77 -16.25
N SER A 271 57.88 25.07 -15.75
CA SER A 271 58.53 24.28 -14.71
C SER A 271 58.02 24.82 -13.37
N GLY A 272 57.35 23.98 -12.60
CA GLY A 272 57.02 24.22 -11.19
C GLY A 272 56.69 22.85 -10.60
N GLY A 273 57.49 22.28 -9.73
CA GLY A 273 57.93 22.90 -8.49
C GLY A 273 57.09 22.26 -7.39
N SER A 274 57.70 21.27 -6.72
CA SER A 274 57.17 20.63 -5.52
C SER A 274 56.71 21.69 -4.51
N SER A 275 55.40 21.76 -4.26
CA SER A 275 54.83 22.48 -3.14
C SER A 275 53.93 21.53 -2.33
N ASN A 276 54.44 21.14 -1.16
CA ASN A 276 53.62 20.70 -0.04
C ASN A 276 52.66 21.85 0.32
N GLY A 277 51.41 21.74 -0.09
CA GLY A 277 50.31 22.62 0.31
C GLY A 277 49.03 21.82 0.23
N GLY A 278 48.25 21.78 1.33
CA GLY A 278 47.14 20.85 1.56
C GLY A 278 46.18 20.68 0.37
N GLY A 279 46.44 19.66 -0.43
CA GLY A 279 45.70 19.38 -1.66
C GLY A 279 44.39 18.67 -1.37
N LYS A 280 43.32 19.19 -1.94
CA LYS A 280 42.02 18.51 -2.03
C LYS A 280 42.21 17.12 -2.67
N VAL A 281 41.74 16.09 -1.99
CA VAL A 281 41.85 14.70 -2.44
C VAL A 281 40.55 14.30 -3.11
N VAL A 282 40.60 13.61 -4.24
CA VAL A 282 39.41 13.03 -4.87
C VAL A 282 38.92 11.87 -3.98
N ILE A 283 37.69 11.98 -3.48
CA ILE A 283 37.06 10.99 -2.60
C ILE A 283 36.05 10.11 -3.33
N LYS A 284 35.59 10.53 -4.52
CA LYS A 284 34.66 9.78 -5.36
C LYS A 284 34.82 10.20 -6.82
N THR A 285 34.69 9.24 -7.72
CA THR A 285 34.61 9.45 -9.18
C THR A 285 33.38 8.74 -9.71
N MET A 286 32.65 9.36 -10.63
CA MET A 286 31.51 8.77 -11.33
C MET A 286 31.63 9.07 -12.82
N ASP A 287 31.62 8.02 -13.64
CA ASP A 287 31.60 8.17 -15.09
C ASP A 287 30.18 8.48 -15.57
N VAL A 288 30.08 9.44 -16.49
CA VAL A 288 28.82 9.90 -17.07
C VAL A 288 28.76 9.41 -18.52
N TYR A 289 27.65 8.79 -18.85
CA TYR A 289 27.36 8.27 -20.19
C TYR A 289 26.15 9.01 -20.78
N ASP A 290 26.14 9.20 -22.10
CA ASP A 290 25.00 9.78 -22.82
C ASP A 290 23.85 8.76 -22.97
N GLU A 291 22.73 9.22 -23.53
CA GLU A 291 21.53 8.39 -23.79
C GLU A 291 21.79 7.21 -24.74
N ASN A 292 22.92 7.22 -25.46
CA ASN A 292 23.34 6.17 -26.37
C ASN A 292 24.41 5.25 -25.75
N GLY A 293 24.79 5.47 -24.48
CA GLY A 293 25.79 4.70 -23.76
C GLY A 293 27.25 5.08 -24.07
N ASN A 294 27.51 6.22 -24.71
CA ASN A 294 28.88 6.70 -24.95
C ASN A 294 29.40 7.46 -23.73
N TYR A 295 30.68 7.28 -23.41
CA TYR A 295 31.34 8.01 -22.33
C TYR A 295 31.45 9.51 -22.64
N VAL A 296 30.93 10.35 -21.75
CA VAL A 296 30.88 11.82 -21.88
C VAL A 296 31.95 12.48 -21.00
N GLY A 297 32.27 11.91 -19.85
CA GLY A 297 33.26 12.43 -18.91
C GLY A 297 33.11 11.82 -17.51
N SER A 298 33.92 12.27 -16.55
CA SER A 298 33.80 11.85 -15.15
C SER A 298 33.58 13.05 -14.23
N THR A 299 32.69 12.89 -13.25
CA THR A 299 32.56 13.81 -12.11
C THR A 299 33.46 13.34 -10.98
N HIS A 300 34.34 14.23 -10.50
CA HIS A 300 35.16 14.01 -9.32
C HIS A 300 34.58 14.80 -8.15
N TRP A 301 34.43 14.17 -6.98
CA TRP A 301 34.14 14.85 -5.72
C TRP A 301 35.40 14.93 -4.88
N TYR A 302 35.64 16.08 -4.28
CA TYR A 302 36.82 16.37 -3.50
C TYR A 302 36.52 16.39 -1.99
N SER A 303 37.58 16.18 -1.18
CA SER A 303 37.52 16.16 0.28
C SER A 303 37.02 17.47 0.93
N ASP A 304 36.98 18.57 0.19
CA ASP A 304 36.47 19.88 0.62
C ASP A 304 34.98 20.10 0.28
N GLY A 305 34.31 19.08 -0.27
CA GLY A 305 32.89 19.13 -0.67
C GLY A 305 32.64 19.72 -2.06
N THR A 306 33.69 20.10 -2.79
CA THR A 306 33.55 20.55 -4.19
C THR A 306 33.42 19.35 -5.14
N CYS A 307 32.80 19.56 -6.31
CA CYS A 307 32.80 18.57 -7.39
C CYS A 307 32.99 19.22 -8.75
N ASP A 308 33.58 18.49 -9.70
CA ASP A 308 33.70 18.93 -11.09
C ASP A 308 32.35 18.78 -11.80
N ASP A 309 31.84 19.84 -12.42
CA ASP A 309 30.64 19.77 -13.26
C ASP A 309 31.02 19.26 -14.67
N PRO A 310 30.57 18.06 -15.07
CA PRO A 310 30.90 17.48 -16.37
C PRO A 310 30.30 18.27 -17.54
N TYR A 311 29.33 19.17 -17.28
CA TYR A 311 28.70 20.02 -18.29
C TYR A 311 29.23 21.47 -18.31
N SER A 312 30.19 21.83 -17.45
CA SER A 312 30.70 23.21 -17.39
C SER A 312 31.62 23.60 -18.56
N ALA A 313 32.11 22.63 -19.33
CA ALA A 313 32.91 22.84 -20.53
C ALA A 313 32.03 22.88 -21.80
N GLY A 314 31.08 23.82 -21.90
CA GLY A 314 30.22 23.87 -23.10
C GLY A 314 29.28 25.06 -23.30
N MET A 315 29.18 26.01 -22.37
CA MET A 315 28.33 27.22 -22.55
C MET A 315 29.22 28.48 -22.60
N GLY A 316 30.07 28.53 -23.62
CA GLY A 316 30.98 29.64 -23.90
C GLY A 316 31.02 29.95 -25.38
N GLY A 317 29.94 30.53 -25.91
CA GLY A 317 29.88 31.21 -27.21
C GLY A 317 29.38 30.38 -28.37
N PHE A 318 28.10 30.55 -28.71
CA PHE A 318 27.61 30.96 -30.04
C PHE A 318 26.29 31.71 -29.87
#